data_AF-A0A2E7L7B6-F1
#
_entry.id   AF-A0A2E7L7B6-F1
#
_cell.length_a   1.000
_cell.length_b   1.000
_cell.length_c   1.000
_cell.angle_alpha   90.00
_cell.angle_beta   90.00
_cell.angle_gamma   90.00
#
_symmetry.space_group_name_H-M   'P 1'
#
loop_
_entity.id
_entity.type
_entity.pdbx_description
1 polymer ?
#
loop_
_entity_poly.entity_id
_entity_poly.type
_entity_poly.pdbx_seq_one_letter_code
_entity_poly.pdbx_strand_id
1 'polypeptide(L)'
;MLKPVFKCLNPFAYSPVLLSYSNFPITNREGTLLTPLFPFAGSLDRELQFRFTDNIEVVIKQDIVDQIQNSSRRVIRFYGPADVEEMIKQYKNNVATIESRGGKVIFVRPPSGGLYLDFEEAEFPRERFFDRIVRETGCLGVHFQDHPELKDFSCVEDSHLGVEDGLEYTRRLIRILQRENAIE
;
A
#
# COMPACT_ATOMS: atom_id res chain seq x y z
N MET A 1 9.39 -25.80 8.86
CA MET A 1 9.08 -24.88 7.76
C MET A 1 10.27 -24.86 6.80
N LEU A 2 10.08 -25.18 5.52
CA LEU A 2 11.16 -25.22 4.53
C LEU A 2 11.64 -23.78 4.23
N LYS A 3 12.93 -23.51 4.44
CA LYS A 3 13.54 -22.23 4.09
C LYS A 3 13.93 -22.25 2.61
N PRO A 4 13.41 -21.37 1.75
CA PRO A 4 13.80 -21.31 0.35
C PRO A 4 15.20 -20.67 0.24
N VAL A 5 16.25 -21.50 0.19
CA VAL A 5 17.64 -21.05 0.01
C VAL A 5 17.93 -20.65 -1.44
N PHE A 6 17.09 -21.08 -2.40
CA PHE A 6 17.24 -20.79 -3.82
C PHE A 6 16.42 -19.57 -4.25
N LYS A 7 17.10 -18.55 -4.79
CA LYS A 7 16.47 -17.34 -5.34
C LYS A 7 15.46 -17.59 -6.47
N CYS A 8 15.52 -18.76 -7.13
CA CYS A 8 14.62 -19.14 -8.23
C CYS A 8 13.14 -19.28 -7.84
N LEU A 9 12.80 -19.21 -6.56
CA LEU A 9 11.41 -19.19 -6.07
C LEU A 9 10.83 -17.76 -5.95
N ASN A 10 11.50 -16.73 -6.46
CA ASN A 10 10.87 -15.43 -6.74
C ASN A 10 10.34 -15.43 -8.18
N PRO A 11 9.03 -15.66 -8.41
CA PRO A 11 8.46 -15.74 -9.75
C PRO A 11 8.52 -14.41 -10.50
N PHE A 12 8.55 -13.27 -9.80
CA PHE A 12 8.66 -11.95 -10.45
C PHE A 12 10.08 -11.69 -10.95
N ALA A 13 11.11 -12.04 -10.16
CA ALA A 13 12.51 -11.80 -10.55
C ALA A 13 13.05 -12.78 -11.62
N TYR A 14 12.49 -13.99 -11.72
CA TYR A 14 13.01 -15.05 -12.59
C TYR A 14 11.97 -15.70 -13.53
N SER A 15 10.78 -15.13 -13.70
CA SER A 15 9.86 -15.60 -14.73
C SER A 15 10.44 -15.32 -16.13
N PRO A 16 10.72 -16.35 -16.95
CA PRO A 16 11.18 -16.14 -18.32
C PRO A 16 10.11 -15.42 -19.15
N VAL A 17 8.82 -15.62 -18.85
CA VAL A 17 7.71 -14.91 -19.50
C VAL A 17 7.75 -13.42 -19.18
N LEU A 18 8.00 -13.05 -17.92
CA LEU A 18 8.09 -11.64 -17.51
C LEU A 18 9.34 -10.98 -18.11
N LEU A 19 10.48 -11.66 -18.04
CA LEU A 19 11.73 -11.19 -18.66
C LEU A 19 11.59 -11.03 -20.17
N SER A 20 10.96 -11.97 -20.88
CA SER A 20 10.68 -11.84 -22.31
C SER A 20 9.73 -10.67 -22.58
N TYR A 21 8.66 -10.48 -21.81
CA TYR A 21 7.72 -9.39 -22.03
C TYR A 21 8.32 -8.01 -21.74
N SER A 22 9.22 -7.90 -20.74
CA SER A 22 9.96 -6.66 -20.43
C SER A 22 11.04 -6.31 -21.47
N ASN A 23 11.72 -7.30 -22.06
CA ASN A 23 12.79 -7.07 -23.03
C ASN A 23 12.31 -7.08 -24.49
N PHE A 24 11.19 -7.72 -24.77
CA PHE A 24 10.56 -7.83 -26.10
C PHE A 24 9.07 -7.50 -25.99
N PRO A 25 8.71 -6.23 -25.73
CA PRO A 25 7.32 -5.82 -25.53
C PRO A 25 6.49 -6.06 -26.80
N ILE A 26 5.47 -6.91 -26.67
CA ILE A 26 4.47 -7.13 -27.72
C ILE A 26 3.42 -6.04 -27.61
N THR A 27 3.05 -5.41 -28.74
CA THR A 27 1.98 -4.41 -28.78
C THR A 27 0.68 -5.01 -28.27
N ASN A 28 0.14 -4.41 -27.20
CA ASN A 28 -1.10 -4.86 -26.60
C ASN A 28 -2.31 -4.54 -27.47
N ARG A 29 -3.37 -5.34 -27.36
CA ARG A 29 -4.64 -5.05 -28.04
C ARG A 29 -5.27 -3.78 -27.46
N GLU A 30 -5.95 -3.03 -28.30
CA GLU A 30 -6.76 -1.88 -27.87
C GLU A 30 -7.74 -2.29 -26.76
N GLY A 31 -7.89 -1.45 -25.73
CA GLY A 31 -8.72 -1.73 -24.55
C GLY A 31 -8.13 -2.71 -23.53
N THR A 32 -6.93 -3.27 -23.74
CA THR A 32 -6.31 -4.19 -22.75
C THR A 32 -5.88 -3.43 -21.49
N LEU A 33 -6.43 -3.83 -20.33
CA LEU A 33 -5.92 -3.42 -19.03
C LEU A 33 -4.60 -4.13 -18.75
N LEU A 34 -3.50 -3.37 -18.68
CA LEU A 34 -2.18 -3.92 -18.44
C LEU A 34 -1.92 -4.07 -16.94
N THR A 35 -1.56 -5.28 -16.52
CA THR A 35 -0.93 -5.49 -15.21
C THR A 35 0.40 -4.74 -15.18
N PRO A 36 0.69 -3.94 -14.13
CA PRO A 36 1.97 -3.27 -14.01
C PRO A 36 3.12 -4.29 -13.92
N LEU A 37 4.18 -4.08 -14.70
CA LEU A 37 5.44 -4.81 -14.56
C LEU A 37 6.24 -4.14 -13.45
N PHE A 38 6.27 -4.76 -12.26
CA PHE A 38 7.06 -4.24 -11.16
C PHE A 38 8.54 -4.64 -11.38
N PRO A 39 9.49 -3.69 -11.50
CA PRO A 39 10.92 -4.01 -11.53
C PRO A 39 11.34 -4.57 -10.17
N PHE A 40 12.52 -5.20 -10.12
CA PHE A 40 13.08 -5.59 -8.83
C PHE A 40 13.58 -4.34 -8.07
N ALA A 41 12.68 -3.74 -7.27
CA ALA A 41 12.95 -2.58 -6.41
C ALA A 41 13.16 -2.95 -4.93
N GLY A 42 12.90 -4.20 -4.54
CA GLY A 42 12.95 -4.63 -3.14
C GLY A 42 12.69 -6.13 -2.95
N SER A 43 12.73 -6.56 -1.69
CA SER A 43 12.55 -7.96 -1.27
C SER A 43 11.96 -8.07 0.13
N LEU A 44 11.30 -9.20 0.43
CA LEU A 44 10.86 -9.52 1.79
C LEU A 44 12.07 -9.93 2.64
N ASP A 45 12.18 -9.36 3.85
CA ASP A 45 13.13 -9.81 4.85
C ASP A 45 12.64 -11.08 5.59
N ARG A 46 13.43 -11.52 6.59
CA ARG A 46 13.12 -12.74 7.38
C ARG A 46 11.82 -12.65 8.20
N GLU A 47 11.32 -11.43 8.40
CA GLU A 47 10.11 -11.08 9.17
C GLU A 47 8.95 -10.70 8.24
N LEU A 48 9.07 -11.03 6.95
CA LEU A 48 8.10 -10.76 5.89
C LEU A 48 7.83 -9.26 5.69
N GLN A 49 8.74 -8.38 6.12
CA GLN A 49 8.64 -6.95 5.81
C GLN A 49 9.21 -6.70 4.42
N PHE A 50 8.49 -5.98 3.57
CA PHE A 50 9.04 -5.51 2.30
C PHE A 50 10.10 -4.43 2.58
N ARG A 51 11.31 -4.65 2.04
CA ARG A 51 12.41 -3.69 2.08
C ARG A 51 12.75 -3.31 0.64
N PHE A 52 12.72 -2.02 0.34
CA PHE A 52 13.39 -1.50 -0.84
C PHE A 52 14.89 -1.80 -0.79
N THR A 53 15.55 -1.87 -1.95
CA THR A 53 17.02 -1.95 -2.03
C THR A 53 17.67 -0.60 -1.70
N ASP A 54 18.89 -0.62 -1.16
CA ASP A 54 19.65 0.59 -0.85
C ASP A 54 19.77 1.53 -2.08
N ASN A 55 19.56 2.83 -1.86
CA ASN A 55 19.56 3.88 -2.89
C ASN A 55 18.48 3.71 -3.98
N ILE A 56 17.38 2.99 -3.73
CA ILE A 56 16.31 2.82 -4.73
C ILE A 56 15.79 4.18 -5.21
N GLU A 57 15.70 5.18 -4.34
CA GLU A 57 15.25 6.53 -4.63
C GLU A 57 16.17 7.29 -5.61
N VAL A 58 17.41 6.81 -5.79
CA VAL A 58 18.39 7.34 -6.76
C VAL A 58 18.46 6.46 -8.02
N VAL A 59 18.18 5.16 -7.89
CA VAL A 59 18.34 4.15 -8.95
C VAL A 59 17.04 3.86 -9.71
N ILE A 60 15.88 4.07 -9.07
CA ILE A 60 14.58 3.88 -9.69
C ILE A 60 14.38 4.93 -10.76
N LYS A 61 14.02 4.47 -11.96
CA LYS A 61 13.72 5.38 -13.06
C LYS A 61 12.27 5.82 -12.95
N GLN A 62 12.05 7.13 -12.95
CA GLN A 62 10.71 7.72 -12.79
C GLN A 62 9.73 7.24 -13.87
N ASP A 63 10.20 6.98 -15.10
CA ASP A 63 9.37 6.43 -16.19
C ASP A 63 8.75 5.07 -15.85
N ILE A 64 9.45 4.23 -15.07
CA ILE A 64 8.93 2.93 -14.61
C ILE A 64 7.91 3.14 -13.48
N VAL A 65 8.15 4.06 -12.54
CA VAL A 65 7.18 4.43 -11.49
C VAL A 65 5.89 4.96 -12.14
N ASP A 66 6.03 5.90 -13.06
CA ASP A 66 4.92 6.49 -13.81
C ASP A 66 4.16 5.42 -14.61
N GLN A 67 4.85 4.47 -15.25
CA GLN A 67 4.22 3.37 -15.96
C GLN A 67 3.39 2.47 -15.02
N ILE A 68 3.92 2.15 -13.85
CA ILE A 68 3.23 1.33 -12.83
C ILE A 68 2.01 2.06 -12.31
N GLN A 69 2.20 3.27 -11.78
CA GLN A 69 1.10 4.08 -11.25
C GLN A 69 0.01 4.32 -12.29
N ASN A 70 0.36 4.73 -13.51
CA ASN A 70 -0.63 4.95 -14.58
C ASN A 70 -1.35 3.68 -15.04
N SER A 71 -0.73 2.50 -14.89
CA SER A 71 -1.41 1.22 -15.17
C SER A 71 -2.38 0.87 -14.04
N SER A 72 -1.98 1.01 -12.78
CA SER A 72 -2.86 0.85 -11.61
C SER A 72 -4.03 1.83 -11.63
N ARG A 73 -3.80 3.12 -11.89
CA ARG A 73 -4.84 4.15 -12.02
C ARG A 73 -5.84 3.84 -13.13
N ARG A 74 -5.38 3.30 -14.28
CA ARG A 74 -6.27 2.86 -15.38
C ARG A 74 -7.13 1.67 -14.99
N VAL A 75 -6.56 0.68 -14.31
CA VAL A 75 -7.30 -0.48 -13.78
C VAL A 75 -8.37 -0.03 -12.78
N ILE A 76 -8.00 0.83 -11.82
CA ILE A 76 -8.92 1.38 -10.81
C ILE A 76 -10.06 2.15 -11.47
N ARG A 77 -9.77 3.07 -12.40
CA ARG A 77 -10.80 3.85 -13.11
C ARG A 77 -11.73 2.99 -13.97
N PHE A 78 -11.25 1.86 -14.50
CA PHE A 78 -12.07 0.96 -15.30
C PHE A 78 -13.08 0.17 -14.44
N TYR A 79 -12.63 -0.37 -13.31
CA TYR A 79 -13.52 -1.13 -12.41
C TYR A 79 -14.35 -0.22 -11.48
N GLY A 80 -13.90 1.01 -11.25
CA GLY A 80 -14.46 1.92 -10.27
C GLY A 80 -14.05 1.56 -8.83
N PRO A 81 -14.50 2.36 -7.85
CA PRO A 81 -14.38 2.00 -6.44
C PRO A 81 -15.22 0.75 -6.13
N ALA A 82 -14.83 0.01 -5.09
CA ALA A 82 -15.66 -1.06 -4.55
C ALA A 82 -17.03 -0.54 -4.05
N ASP A 83 -18.03 -1.42 -3.99
CA ASP A 83 -19.29 -1.11 -3.31
C ASP A 83 -19.00 -0.82 -1.83
N VAL A 84 -19.20 0.44 -1.45
CA VAL A 84 -18.86 0.96 -0.11
C VAL A 84 -19.76 0.37 0.96
N GLU A 85 -21.02 0.05 0.65
CA GLU A 85 -21.96 -0.55 1.61
C GLU A 85 -21.54 -1.99 1.92
N GLU A 86 -21.26 -2.79 0.88
CA GLU A 86 -20.83 -4.17 1.05
C GLU A 86 -19.43 -4.26 1.68
N MET A 87 -18.51 -3.35 1.32
CA MET A 87 -17.19 -3.24 1.96
C MET A 87 -17.33 -2.93 3.47
N ILE A 88 -18.12 -1.94 3.86
CA ILE A 88 -18.31 -1.57 5.28
C ILE A 88 -18.98 -2.72 6.03
N LYS A 89 -20.00 -3.36 5.45
CA LYS A 89 -20.65 -4.55 6.02
C LYS A 89 -19.64 -5.68 6.27
N GLN A 90 -18.76 -5.97 5.32
CA GLN A 90 -17.67 -6.94 5.49
C GLN A 90 -16.69 -6.51 6.59
N TYR A 91 -16.31 -5.24 6.64
CA TYR A 91 -15.40 -4.73 7.67
C TYR A 91 -16.01 -4.82 9.07
N LYS A 92 -17.30 -4.50 9.24
CA LYS A 92 -18.03 -4.65 10.52
C LYS A 92 -18.09 -6.11 10.98
N ASN A 93 -18.33 -7.04 10.05
CA ASN A 93 -18.28 -8.48 10.36
C ASN A 93 -16.87 -8.94 10.77
N ASN A 94 -15.83 -8.44 10.10
CA ASN A 94 -14.43 -8.76 10.42
C ASN A 94 -14.02 -8.18 11.79
N VAL A 95 -14.38 -6.93 12.08
CA VAL A 95 -14.18 -6.26 13.37
C VAL A 95 -14.82 -7.08 14.49
N ALA A 96 -16.12 -7.37 14.41
CA ALA A 96 -16.82 -8.16 15.41
C ALA A 96 -16.22 -9.57 15.59
N THR A 97 -15.69 -10.18 14.52
CA THR A 97 -15.02 -11.48 14.55
C THR A 97 -13.64 -11.42 15.23
N ILE A 98 -12.92 -10.31 15.13
CA ILE A 98 -11.63 -10.10 15.80
C ILE A 98 -11.86 -9.75 17.28
N GLU A 99 -12.81 -8.87 17.57
CA GLU A 99 -13.14 -8.42 18.93
C GLU A 99 -13.75 -9.54 19.78
N SER A 100 -14.62 -10.39 19.21
CA SER A 100 -15.12 -11.60 19.88
C SER A 100 -14.03 -12.64 20.22
N ARG A 101 -12.82 -12.47 19.70
CA ARG A 101 -11.63 -13.27 20.02
C ARG A 101 -10.63 -12.54 20.94
N GLY A 102 -11.03 -11.38 21.49
CA GLY A 102 -10.19 -10.55 22.35
C GLY A 102 -9.17 -9.67 21.61
N GLY A 103 -9.24 -9.59 20.28
CA GLY A 103 -8.44 -8.63 19.51
C GLY A 103 -9.03 -7.22 19.58
N LYS A 104 -8.23 -6.22 19.19
CA LYS A 104 -8.66 -4.81 19.03
C LYS A 104 -8.35 -4.38 17.61
N VAL A 105 -9.31 -3.78 16.92
CA VAL A 105 -9.13 -3.31 15.54
C VAL A 105 -8.89 -1.81 15.52
N ILE A 106 -7.89 -1.40 14.73
CA ILE A 106 -7.49 -0.01 14.51
C ILE A 106 -7.28 0.15 13.01
N PHE A 107 -7.94 1.12 12.39
CA PHE A 107 -7.71 1.47 10.99
C PHE A 107 -6.59 2.51 10.91
N VAL A 108 -5.59 2.25 10.08
CA VAL A 108 -4.45 3.14 9.89
C VAL A 108 -4.35 3.53 8.41
N ARG A 109 -4.22 4.82 8.12
CA ARG A 109 -3.94 5.37 6.77
C ARG A 109 -2.55 6.00 6.78
N PRO A 110 -1.52 5.30 6.26
CA PRO A 110 -0.16 5.82 6.17
C PRO A 110 -0.05 7.04 5.24
N PRO A 111 1.07 7.78 5.29
CA PRO A 111 1.36 8.84 4.35
C PRO A 111 1.41 8.34 2.90
N SER A 112 0.89 9.15 1.99
CA SER A 112 1.24 9.16 0.57
C SER A 112 1.52 10.61 0.16
N GLY A 113 2.14 10.81 -1.00
CA GLY A 113 2.50 12.11 -1.52
C GLY A 113 2.27 12.23 -3.03
N GLY A 114 2.75 13.34 -3.58
CA GLY A 114 2.80 13.60 -5.03
C GLY A 114 1.50 13.30 -5.78
N LEU A 115 1.65 12.75 -6.99
CA LEU A 115 0.51 12.44 -7.86
C LEU A 115 -0.32 11.27 -7.33
N TYR A 116 0.19 10.48 -6.37
CA TYR A 116 -0.56 9.39 -5.77
C TYR A 116 -1.60 9.93 -4.78
N LEU A 117 -1.23 10.88 -3.92
CA LEU A 117 -2.16 11.55 -3.02
C LEU A 117 -3.23 12.33 -3.80
N ASP A 118 -2.84 13.08 -4.84
CA ASP A 118 -3.79 13.80 -5.72
C ASP A 118 -4.86 12.86 -6.32
N PHE A 119 -4.43 11.66 -6.73
CA PHE A 119 -5.32 10.63 -7.26
C PHE A 119 -6.23 10.02 -6.17
N GLU A 120 -5.70 9.76 -4.98
CA GLU A 120 -6.49 9.26 -3.85
C GLU A 120 -7.55 10.27 -3.41
N GLU A 121 -7.22 11.56 -3.31
CA GLU A 121 -8.18 12.59 -2.90
C GLU A 121 -9.29 12.82 -3.94
N ALA A 122 -8.97 12.66 -5.24
CA ALA A 122 -9.95 12.79 -6.33
C ALA A 122 -10.89 11.57 -6.46
N GLU A 123 -10.36 10.35 -6.44
CA GLU A 123 -11.14 9.13 -6.72
C GLU A 123 -11.69 8.48 -5.43
N PHE A 124 -10.97 8.62 -4.32
CA PHE A 124 -11.27 8.02 -3.01
C PHE A 124 -11.36 9.07 -1.87
N PRO A 125 -12.15 10.15 -2.02
CA PRO A 125 -12.23 11.24 -1.04
C PRO A 125 -12.52 10.72 0.37
N ARG A 126 -11.65 11.10 1.31
CA ARG A 126 -11.56 10.60 2.69
C ARG A 126 -12.90 10.44 3.41
N GLU A 127 -13.77 11.46 3.32
CA GLU A 127 -15.10 11.48 3.95
C GLU A 127 -16.03 10.34 3.50
N ARG A 128 -15.92 9.91 2.23
CA ARG A 128 -16.73 8.84 1.64
C ARG A 128 -16.20 7.45 1.95
N PHE A 129 -14.90 7.33 2.26
CA PHE A 129 -14.20 6.06 2.46
C PHE A 129 -13.64 5.92 3.86
N PHE A 130 -12.46 6.48 4.17
CA PHE A 130 -11.77 6.25 5.43
C PHE A 130 -12.57 6.69 6.66
N ASP A 131 -13.06 7.94 6.68
CA ASP A 131 -13.83 8.44 7.84
C ASP A 131 -15.16 7.71 7.99
N ARG A 132 -15.73 7.26 6.87
CA ARG A 132 -16.96 6.45 6.84
C ARG A 132 -16.73 5.07 7.46
N ILE A 133 -15.64 4.39 7.10
CA ILE A 133 -15.24 3.11 7.68
C ILE A 133 -15.04 3.25 9.19
N VAL A 134 -14.26 4.22 9.63
CA VAL A 134 -13.97 4.49 11.05
C VAL A 134 -15.27 4.74 11.82
N ARG A 135 -16.12 5.65 11.32
CA ARG A 135 -17.41 6.00 11.94
C ARG A 135 -18.38 4.82 12.01
N GLU A 136 -18.48 3.99 10.97
CA GLU A 136 -19.49 2.92 10.92
C GLU A 136 -19.05 1.60 11.56
N THR A 137 -17.73 1.40 11.73
CA THR A 137 -17.18 0.30 12.55
C THR A 137 -17.08 0.67 14.03
N GLY A 138 -16.88 1.95 14.36
CA GLY A 138 -16.64 2.41 15.73
C GLY A 138 -15.22 2.16 16.24
N CYS A 139 -14.32 1.65 15.37
CA CYS A 139 -12.91 1.43 15.70
C CYS A 139 -12.14 2.75 15.77
N LEU A 140 -10.97 2.74 16.42
CA LEU A 140 -10.02 3.85 16.34
C LEU A 140 -9.49 3.96 14.90
N GLY A 141 -9.48 5.19 14.36
CA GLY A 141 -8.86 5.53 13.08
C GLY A 141 -7.66 6.45 13.30
N VAL A 142 -6.52 6.13 12.66
CA VAL A 142 -5.33 6.98 12.61
C VAL A 142 -5.05 7.34 11.16
N HIS A 143 -5.35 8.58 10.77
CA HIS A 143 -5.04 9.12 9.46
C HIS A 143 -3.82 10.04 9.54
N PHE A 144 -2.81 9.89 8.66
CA PHE A 144 -1.59 10.70 8.74
C PHE A 144 -1.86 12.23 8.68
N GLN A 145 -2.90 12.67 7.95
CA GLN A 145 -3.30 14.09 7.90
C GLN A 145 -3.87 14.64 9.23
N ASP A 146 -4.19 13.80 10.22
CA ASP A 146 -4.71 14.27 11.52
C ASP A 146 -3.59 14.52 12.54
N HIS A 147 -2.42 13.91 12.34
CA HIS A 147 -1.30 13.97 13.28
C HIS A 147 -0.12 14.71 12.64
N PRO A 148 0.25 15.93 13.08
CA PRO A 148 1.36 16.70 12.49
C PRO A 148 2.66 15.91 12.39
N GLU A 149 2.97 15.10 13.41
CA GLU A 149 4.14 14.22 13.46
C GLU A 149 4.18 13.10 12.38
N LEU A 150 3.09 12.87 11.64
CA LEU A 150 3.01 11.91 10.54
C LEU A 150 2.95 12.57 9.15
N LYS A 151 2.92 13.91 9.05
CA LYS A 151 2.74 14.61 7.77
C LYS A 151 4.01 14.74 6.94
N ASP A 152 5.17 14.83 7.60
CA ASP A 152 6.43 15.25 6.97
C ASP A 152 7.23 14.10 6.34
N PHE A 153 6.64 12.90 6.21
CA PHE A 153 7.29 11.75 5.59
C PHE A 153 7.25 11.84 4.05
N SER A 154 8.36 11.48 3.41
CA SER A 154 8.44 11.41 1.94
C SER A 154 8.41 9.95 1.49
N CYS A 155 7.52 9.63 0.56
CA CYS A 155 7.45 8.30 -0.03
C CYS A 155 8.48 8.14 -1.16
N VAL A 156 9.05 6.93 -1.31
CA VAL A 156 10.04 6.59 -2.35
C VAL A 156 9.44 6.69 -3.76
N GLU A 157 8.17 6.32 -3.90
CA GLU A 157 7.43 6.32 -5.17
C GLU A 157 5.99 6.83 -4.96
N ASP A 158 5.85 7.90 -4.16
CA ASP A 158 4.60 8.54 -3.74
C ASP A 158 3.65 7.69 -2.87
N SER A 159 3.77 6.36 -2.76
CA SER A 159 2.86 5.53 -1.95
C SER A 159 3.49 4.72 -0.82
N HIS A 160 4.79 4.39 -0.88
CA HIS A 160 5.50 3.64 0.17
C HIS A 160 6.65 4.44 0.79
N LEU A 161 6.82 4.30 2.11
CA LEU A 161 7.96 4.86 2.85
C LEU A 161 9.26 4.08 2.60
N GLY A 162 10.39 4.78 2.69
CA GLY A 162 11.72 4.15 2.76
C GLY A 162 11.92 3.37 4.06
N VAL A 163 13.02 2.62 4.17
CA VAL A 163 13.27 1.76 5.34
C VAL A 163 13.35 2.54 6.66
N GLU A 164 14.15 3.61 6.70
CA GLU A 164 14.33 4.43 7.90
C GLU A 164 13.06 5.22 8.26
N ASP A 165 12.41 5.82 7.26
CA ASP A 165 11.13 6.52 7.44
C ASP A 165 10.01 5.59 7.89
N GLY A 166 9.97 4.34 7.41
CA GLY A 166 9.02 3.33 7.87
C GLY A 166 9.24 2.93 9.34
N LEU A 167 10.51 2.83 9.77
CA LEU A 167 10.85 2.59 11.18
C LEU A 167 10.43 3.78 12.06
N GLU A 168 10.70 5.01 11.62
CA GLU A 168 10.36 6.21 12.38
C GLU A 168 8.85 6.48 12.40
N TYR A 169 8.14 6.28 11.28
CA TYR A 169 6.69 6.28 11.20
C TYR A 169 6.09 5.30 12.21
N THR A 170 6.61 4.08 12.28
CA THR A 170 6.16 3.05 13.23
C THR A 170 6.34 3.51 14.69
N ARG A 171 7.48 4.15 15.03
CA ARG A 171 7.70 4.71 16.38
C ARG A 171 6.70 5.80 16.72
N ARG A 172 6.39 6.70 15.77
CA ARG A 172 5.42 7.79 15.98
C ARG A 172 3.99 7.28 16.07
N LEU A 173 3.62 6.32 15.22
CA LEU A 173 2.34 5.61 15.30
C LEU A 173 2.15 4.95 16.67
N ILE A 174 3.15 4.22 17.19
CA ILE A 174 3.08 3.62 18.54
C ILE A 174 2.79 4.68 19.61
N ARG A 175 3.44 5.85 19.57
CA ARG A 175 3.18 6.96 20.52
C ARG A 175 1.78 7.57 20.37
N ILE A 176 1.22 7.62 19.16
CA ILE A 176 -0.18 7.99 18.94
C ILE A 176 -1.08 6.96 19.60
N LEU A 177 -0.89 5.68 19.30
CA LEU A 177 -1.68 4.58 19.86
C LEU A 177 -1.61 4.51 21.40
N GLN A 178 -0.47 4.79 22.02
CA GLN A 178 -0.36 4.88 23.48
C GLN A 178 -1.13 6.09 24.05
N ARG A 179 -1.07 7.28 23.42
CA ARG A 179 -1.86 8.45 23.85
C ARG A 179 -3.36 8.23 23.73
N GLU A 180 -3.81 7.52 22.70
CA GLU A 180 -5.22 7.13 22.51
C GLU A 180 -5.65 5.96 23.43
N ASN A 181 -4.78 5.48 24.32
CA ASN A 181 -5.00 4.28 25.15
C ASN A 181 -5.39 3.06 24.29
N ALA A 182 -4.86 3.01 23.07
CA ALA A 182 -5.10 1.94 22.12
C ALA A 182 -4.29 0.69 22.50
N ILE A 183 -3.05 0.91 22.96
CA ILE A 183 -2.05 -0.07 23.43
C ILE A 183 -1.33 0.47 24.67
N GLU A 184 -0.60 -0.40 25.37
CA GLU A 184 0.27 -0.06 26.52
C GLU A 184 1.64 0.51 26.09
#